data_AF-A0A374WB72-F1
#
_entry.id   AF-A0A374WB72-F1
#
_cell.length_a   1.000
_cell.length_b   1.000
_cell.length_c   1.000
_cell.angle_alpha   90.00
_cell.angle_beta   90.00
_cell.angle_gamma   90.00
#
_symmetry.space_group_name_H-M   'P 1'
#
loop_
_entity.id
_entity.type
_entity.pdbx_description
1 polymer ?
#
loop_
_entity_poly.entity_id
_entity_poly.type
_entity_poly.pdbx_seq_one_letter_code
_entity_poly.pdbx_strand_id
1 'polypeptide(L)'
;MKLSTQSHSLIESALKEAVSRFAMGCEQTVVTDIHLLPKQGSGELIIFDDDDEELARVIIEEWVDYDNDDFYENVERMLRAAVNQLQECGCIRNLPLLKPYSFVLVDEDRETIAELLLIDDDTLLVNHELLEGLDEELDDFLKQLLED
;
A
#
# COMPACT_ATOMS: atom_id res chain seq x y z
N MET A 1 -4.07 -9.89 -12.98
CA MET A 1 -5.21 -9.95 -12.03
C MET A 1 -6.06 -8.69 -12.14
N LYS A 2 -7.40 -8.79 -12.05
CA LYS A 2 -8.32 -7.63 -12.00
C LYS A 2 -9.11 -7.66 -10.69
N LEU A 3 -9.01 -6.62 -9.88
CA LEU A 3 -9.77 -6.48 -8.64
C LEU A 3 -11.09 -5.73 -8.87
N SER A 4 -12.06 -5.98 -8.00
CA SER A 4 -13.26 -5.16 -7.89
C SER A 4 -12.96 -3.80 -7.25
N THR A 5 -13.81 -2.80 -7.52
CA THR A 5 -13.76 -1.49 -6.85
C THR A 5 -13.83 -1.61 -5.33
N GLN A 6 -14.56 -2.62 -4.84
CA GLN A 6 -14.63 -2.94 -3.41
C GLN A 6 -13.26 -3.36 -2.87
N SER A 7 -12.57 -4.28 -3.53
CA SER A 7 -11.24 -4.73 -3.11
C SER A 7 -10.18 -3.63 -3.18
N HIS A 8 -10.25 -2.74 -4.18
CA HIS A 8 -9.43 -1.52 -4.19
C HIS A 8 -9.70 -0.63 -2.96
N SER A 9 -10.96 -0.38 -2.65
CA SER A 9 -11.36 0.45 -1.50
C SER A 9 -10.93 -0.17 -0.16
N LEU A 10 -10.95 -1.51 -0.07
CA LEU A 10 -10.49 -2.27 1.08
C LEU A 10 -8.98 -2.12 1.30
N ILE A 11 -8.18 -2.23 0.24
CA ILE A 11 -6.72 -2.02 0.30
C ILE A 11 -6.41 -0.58 0.74
N GLU A 12 -7.05 0.41 0.13
CA GLU A 12 -6.87 1.82 0.51
C GLU A 12 -7.23 2.06 1.98
N SER A 13 -8.34 1.48 2.45
CA SER A 13 -8.80 1.65 3.83
C SER A 13 -7.84 1.01 4.83
N ALA A 14 -7.32 -0.19 4.53
CA ALA A 14 -6.34 -0.87 5.36
C ALA A 14 -5.03 -0.07 5.46
N LEU A 15 -4.56 0.49 4.35
CA LEU A 15 -3.37 1.35 4.35
C LEU A 15 -3.60 2.65 5.15
N LYS A 16 -4.76 3.30 4.99
CA LYS A 16 -5.14 4.47 5.79
C LYS A 16 -5.20 4.13 7.28
N GLU A 17 -5.77 2.98 7.63
CA GLU A 17 -5.81 2.49 9.02
C GLU A 17 -4.39 2.29 9.56
N ALA A 18 -3.52 1.60 8.83
CA ALA A 18 -2.15 1.35 9.26
C ALA A 18 -1.37 2.65 9.50
N VAL A 19 -1.43 3.58 8.54
CA VAL A 19 -0.83 4.92 8.64
C VAL A 19 -1.38 5.70 9.84
N SER A 20 -2.68 5.57 10.14
CA SER A 20 -3.31 6.27 11.27
C SER A 20 -2.79 5.81 12.65
N ARG A 21 -2.34 4.55 12.77
CA ARG A 21 -1.75 4.03 14.02
C ARG A 21 -0.51 4.83 14.41
N PHE A 22 0.34 5.17 13.44
CA PHE A 22 1.52 6.02 13.67
C PHE A 22 1.14 7.46 14.03
N ALA A 23 0.05 8.01 13.47
CA ALA A 23 -0.40 9.36 13.79
C ALA A 23 -0.92 9.53 15.23
N MET A 24 -1.35 8.43 15.88
CA MET A 24 -1.89 8.45 17.25
C MET A 24 -0.83 8.20 18.34
N GLY A 25 0.36 7.70 17.96
CA GLY A 25 1.46 7.41 18.88
C GLY A 25 2.18 8.67 19.33
N CYS A 26 1.92 9.12 20.55
CA CYS A 26 2.59 10.27 21.16
C CYS A 26 3.88 9.84 21.88
N GLU A 27 4.84 9.27 21.16
CA GLU A 27 6.23 9.12 21.60
C GLU A 27 7.08 8.78 20.37
N GLN A 28 8.19 9.50 20.15
CA GLN A 28 9.12 9.27 19.04
C GLN A 28 9.55 7.81 19.03
N THR A 29 8.97 7.03 18.13
CA THR A 29 9.23 5.60 17.98
C THR A 29 10.01 5.38 16.67
N VAL A 30 10.71 4.27 16.68
CA VAL A 30 12.02 4.01 16.05
C VAL A 30 11.88 3.92 14.51
N VAL A 31 13.00 3.86 13.79
CA VAL A 31 13.01 3.60 12.33
C VAL A 31 12.17 2.36 12.05
N THR A 32 11.11 2.44 11.24
CA THR A 32 10.30 1.27 10.92
C THR A 32 9.94 1.25 9.43
N ASP A 33 10.37 0.21 8.72
CA ASP A 33 9.80 -0.13 7.43
C ASP A 33 8.39 -0.69 7.62
N ILE A 34 7.44 -0.28 6.78
CA ILE A 34 6.07 -0.74 6.80
C ILE A 34 5.96 -1.90 5.82
N HIS A 35 5.71 -3.10 6.32
CA HIS A 35 5.66 -4.31 5.51
C HIS A 35 4.23 -4.63 5.09
N LEU A 36 4.06 -4.99 3.82
CA LEU A 36 2.81 -5.46 3.22
C LEU A 36 2.99 -6.92 2.83
N LEU A 37 2.21 -7.80 3.48
CA LEU A 37 2.21 -9.23 3.26
C LEU A 37 0.88 -9.66 2.62
N PRO A 38 0.83 -9.87 1.30
CA PRO A 38 -0.26 -10.57 0.66
C PRO A 38 -0.13 -12.09 0.84
N LYS A 39 -1.22 -12.74 1.23
CA LYS A 39 -1.34 -14.20 1.31
C LYS A 39 -2.31 -14.68 0.26
N GLN A 40 -1.80 -15.26 -0.83
CA GLN A 40 -2.64 -15.73 -1.94
C GLN A 40 -3.65 -16.79 -1.46
N GLY A 41 -3.21 -17.74 -0.64
CA GLY A 41 -4.04 -18.86 -0.20
C GLY A 41 -5.20 -18.48 0.73
N SER A 42 -5.08 -17.41 1.51
CA SER A 42 -6.15 -16.92 2.41
C SER A 42 -6.85 -15.66 1.90
N GLY A 43 -6.28 -15.00 0.89
CA GLY A 43 -6.71 -13.70 0.40
C GLY A 43 -6.39 -12.55 1.34
N GLU A 44 -5.58 -12.76 2.39
CA GLU A 44 -5.30 -11.72 3.38
C GLU A 44 -4.22 -10.77 2.88
N LEU A 45 -4.44 -9.46 3.04
CA LEU A 45 -3.38 -8.46 3.07
C LEU A 45 -3.16 -8.07 4.53
N ILE A 46 -1.96 -8.31 5.03
CA ILE A 46 -1.54 -7.96 6.39
C ILE A 46 -0.50 -6.84 6.30
N ILE A 47 -0.69 -5.78 7.08
CA ILE A 47 0.22 -4.65 7.17
C ILE A 47 0.78 -4.61 8.58
N PHE A 48 2.10 -4.58 8.71
CA PHE A 48 2.80 -4.59 9.99
C PHE A 48 4.03 -3.68 9.95
N ASP A 49 4.48 -3.25 11.12
CA ASP A 49 5.76 -2.52 11.25
C ASP A 49 6.94 -3.50 11.33
N ASP A 50 8.14 -3.00 11.58
CA ASP A 50 9.37 -3.80 11.68
C ASP A 50 9.49 -4.60 12.99
N ASP A 51 8.73 -4.21 14.03
CA ASP A 51 8.59 -4.91 15.30
C ASP A 51 7.54 -6.05 15.24
N ASP A 52 7.05 -6.38 14.04
CA ASP A 52 6.02 -7.39 13.77
C ASP A 52 4.64 -7.06 14.38
N GLU A 53 4.36 -5.79 14.71
CA GLU A 53 3.03 -5.38 15.17
C GLU A 53 2.05 -5.25 13.99
N GLU A 54 0.94 -5.99 14.04
CA GLU A 54 -0.13 -5.89 13.04
C GLU A 54 -0.83 -4.53 13.12
N LEU A 55 -0.63 -3.69 12.11
CA LEU A 55 -1.22 -2.37 11.98
C LEU A 55 -2.63 -2.44 11.39
N ALA A 56 -2.81 -3.30 10.39
CA ALA A 56 -4.09 -3.54 9.72
C ALA A 56 -4.12 -4.91 9.01
N ARG A 57 -5.34 -5.44 8.82
CA ARG A 57 -5.59 -6.64 8.01
C ARG A 57 -6.87 -6.47 7.21
N VAL A 58 -6.87 -6.94 5.97
CA VAL A 58 -8.07 -7.03 5.12
C VAL A 58 -8.08 -8.29 4.27
N ILE A 59 -9.26 -8.71 3.81
CA ILE A 59 -9.43 -9.87 2.94
C ILE A 59 -9.79 -9.38 1.53
N ILE A 60 -9.05 -9.88 0.54
CA ILE A 60 -9.24 -9.66 -0.89
C ILE A 60 -9.66 -10.99 -1.51
N GLU A 61 -10.96 -11.12 -1.77
CA GLU A 61 -11.56 -12.39 -2.22
C GLU A 61 -10.94 -12.87 -3.55
N GLU A 62 -10.61 -11.95 -4.45
CA GLU A 62 -10.06 -12.26 -5.76
C GLU A 62 -8.66 -12.90 -5.73
N TRP A 63 -7.95 -12.85 -4.60
CA TRP A 63 -6.63 -13.47 -4.46
C TRP A 63 -6.73 -14.98 -4.24
N VAL A 64 -7.78 -15.46 -3.57
CA VAL A 64 -7.96 -16.88 -3.21
C VAL A 64 -8.11 -17.75 -4.45
N ASP A 65 -8.84 -17.25 -5.44
CA ASP A 65 -9.12 -17.96 -6.69
C ASP A 65 -8.10 -17.64 -7.80
N TYR A 66 -7.11 -16.79 -7.52
CA TYR A 66 -6.06 -16.47 -8.48
C TYR A 66 -5.03 -17.59 -8.53
N ASP A 67 -4.83 -18.22 -9.68
CA ASP A 67 -3.98 -19.41 -9.83
C ASP A 67 -2.79 -19.23 -10.79
N ASN A 68 -2.55 -18.00 -11.25
CA ASN A 68 -1.43 -17.69 -12.14
C ASN A 68 -0.14 -17.39 -11.35
N ASP A 69 1.00 -17.75 -11.94
CA ASP A 69 2.34 -17.58 -11.35
C ASP A 69 2.78 -16.10 -11.22
N ASP A 70 2.03 -15.15 -11.79
CA ASP A 70 2.32 -13.71 -11.79
C ASP A 70 1.65 -12.97 -10.62
N PHE A 71 1.23 -13.67 -9.56
CA PHE A 71 0.54 -13.08 -8.41
C PHE A 71 1.30 -11.89 -7.81
N TYR A 72 2.56 -12.08 -7.43
CA TYR A 72 3.36 -11.02 -6.81
C TYR A 72 3.64 -9.86 -7.77
N GLU A 73 3.80 -10.10 -9.08
CA GLU A 73 3.95 -9.01 -10.06
C GLU A 73 2.69 -8.14 -10.15
N ASN A 74 1.51 -8.75 -10.10
CA ASN A 74 0.25 -8.00 -10.09
C ASN A 74 0.05 -7.26 -8.78
N VAL A 75 0.29 -7.94 -7.64
CA VAL A 75 0.13 -7.34 -6.31
C VAL A 75 1.10 -6.19 -6.10
N GLU A 76 2.36 -6.33 -6.53
CA GLU A 76 3.34 -5.25 -6.47
C GLU A 76 2.84 -4.00 -7.20
N ARG A 77 2.40 -4.14 -8.46
CA ARG A 77 1.90 -3.00 -9.25
C ARG A 77 0.72 -2.31 -8.56
N MET A 78 -0.23 -3.09 -8.04
CA MET A 78 -1.41 -2.56 -7.37
C MET A 78 -1.09 -1.87 -6.04
N LEU A 79 -0.28 -2.51 -5.19
CA LEU A 79 0.08 -1.93 -3.90
C LEU A 79 0.99 -0.71 -4.06
N ARG A 80 1.88 -0.71 -5.06
CA ARG A 80 2.67 0.47 -5.43
C ARG A 80 1.78 1.64 -5.81
N ALA A 81 0.77 1.42 -6.65
CA ALA A 81 -0.19 2.45 -7.02
C ALA A 81 -0.95 2.99 -5.79
N ALA A 82 -1.45 2.11 -4.92
CA ALA A 82 -2.18 2.50 -3.72
C ALA A 82 -1.31 3.30 -2.72
N VAL A 83 -0.06 2.89 -2.50
CA VAL A 83 0.88 3.58 -1.61
C VAL A 83 1.29 4.94 -2.20
N ASN A 84 1.51 5.04 -3.50
CA ASN A 84 1.78 6.32 -4.17
C ASN A 84 0.57 7.28 -4.05
N GLN A 85 -0.64 6.79 -4.25
CA GLN A 85 -1.87 7.59 -4.09
C GLN A 85 -2.00 8.15 -2.66
N LEU A 86 -1.63 7.37 -1.64
CA LEU A 86 -1.57 7.84 -0.25
C LEU A 86 -0.52 8.92 -0.02
N GLN A 87 0.63 8.81 -0.69
CA GLN A 87 1.68 9.83 -0.66
C GLN A 87 1.18 11.13 -1.30
N GLU A 88 0.56 11.05 -2.48
CA GLU A 88 0.01 12.18 -3.23
C GLU A 88 -1.13 12.88 -2.48
N CYS A 89 -1.99 12.12 -1.80
CA CYS A 89 -3.04 12.65 -0.91
C CYS A 89 -2.47 13.31 0.37
N GLY A 90 -1.16 13.16 0.63
CA GLY A 90 -0.50 13.72 1.80
C GLY A 90 -0.71 12.92 3.09
N CYS A 91 -1.32 11.72 3.02
CA CYS A 91 -1.57 10.88 4.20
C CYS A 91 -0.27 10.39 4.86
N ILE A 92 0.79 10.20 4.07
CA ILE A 92 2.09 9.66 4.52
C ILE A 92 3.09 10.78 4.88
N ARG A 93 2.91 11.99 4.32
CA ARG A 93 3.90 13.09 4.39
C ARG A 93 4.23 13.56 5.80
N ASN A 94 3.26 13.50 6.72
CA ASN A 94 3.38 14.03 8.08
C ASN A 94 3.38 12.91 9.14
N LEU A 95 3.65 11.67 8.74
CA LEU A 95 3.82 10.60 9.72
C LEU A 95 4.97 10.94 10.68
N PRO A 96 4.79 10.78 12.00
CA PRO A 96 5.83 11.05 12.99
C PRO A 96 6.91 9.94 13.04
N LEU A 97 7.25 9.38 11.88
CA LEU A 97 8.25 8.32 11.70
C LEU A 97 9.63 8.93 11.44
N LEU A 98 10.68 8.22 11.89
CA LEU A 98 12.06 8.61 11.59
C LEU A 98 12.38 8.24 10.13
N LYS A 99 12.89 9.21 9.37
CA LYS A 99 13.28 9.00 7.97
C LYS A 99 14.76 8.57 7.85
N PRO A 100 15.13 7.82 6.80
CA PRO A 100 14.22 7.29 5.79
C PRO A 100 13.40 6.10 6.31
N TYR A 101 12.19 5.94 5.80
CA TYR A 101 11.38 4.73 6.00
C TYR A 101 10.74 4.32 4.68
N SER A 102 10.45 3.03 4.53
CA SER A 102 9.90 2.49 3.29
C SER A 102 8.60 1.72 3.51
N PHE A 103 7.83 1.55 2.42
CA PHE A 103 6.76 0.55 2.32
C PHE A 103 7.32 -0.62 1.52
N VAL A 104 7.32 -1.82 2.08
CA VAL A 104 7.99 -2.99 1.53
C VAL A 104 6.99 -4.10 1.28
N LEU A 105 6.96 -4.62 0.06
CA LEU A 105 6.25 -5.86 -0.26
C LEU A 105 7.12 -7.05 0.15
N VAL A 106 6.54 -7.95 0.94
CA VAL A 106 7.18 -9.20 1.36
C VAL A 106 6.33 -10.42 0.99
N ASP A 107 6.95 -11.58 0.92
CA ASP A 107 6.25 -12.86 0.77
C ASP A 107 5.91 -13.53 2.12
N GLU A 108 5.28 -14.70 2.06
CA GLU A 108 4.87 -15.47 3.26
C GLU A 108 6.04 -15.93 4.14
N ASP A 109 7.26 -16.01 3.59
CA ASP A 109 8.49 -16.31 4.32
C ASP A 109 9.17 -15.04 4.87
N ARG A 110 8.54 -13.87 4.68
CA ARG A 110 9.02 -12.53 5.03
C ARG A 110 10.25 -12.09 4.23
N GLU A 111 10.48 -12.70 3.07
CA GLU A 111 11.51 -12.23 2.15
C GLU A 111 10.99 -11.00 1.39
N THR A 112 11.86 -9.99 1.24
CA THR A 112 11.52 -8.79 0.48
C THR A 112 11.38 -9.12 -1.00
N ILE A 113 10.21 -8.82 -1.54
CA ILE A 113 9.93 -8.90 -2.98
C ILE A 113 10.28 -7.57 -3.64
N ALA A 114 9.81 -6.45 -3.09
CA ALA A 114 10.05 -5.12 -3.66
C ALA A 114 9.90 -4.00 -2.63
N GLU A 115 10.67 -2.93 -2.80
CA GLU A 115 10.39 -1.63 -2.16
C GLU A 115 9.31 -0.90 -2.99
N LEU A 116 8.17 -0.62 -2.38
CA LEU A 116 7.01 0.01 -3.02
C LEU A 116 7.14 1.54 -3.05
N LEU A 117 7.58 2.11 -1.93
CA LEU A 117 7.80 3.54 -1.77
C LEU A 117 8.87 3.79 -0.72
N LEU A 118 9.80 4.70 -1.01
CA LEU A 118 10.79 5.21 -0.07
C LEU A 118 10.45 6.65 0.30
N ILE A 119 10.39 6.95 1.60
CA ILE A 119 10.22 8.30 2.13
C ILE A 119 11.51 8.76 2.78
N ASP A 120 12.14 9.77 2.20
CA ASP A 120 13.35 10.41 2.73
C ASP A 120 13.18 11.95 2.75
N ASP A 121 13.96 12.66 3.57
CA ASP A 121 13.90 14.12 3.70
C ASP A 121 14.46 14.86 2.46
N ASP A 122 15.27 14.18 1.65
CA ASP A 122 15.98 14.76 0.51
C ASP A 122 15.44 14.35 -0.88
N THR A 123 14.44 13.47 -0.97
CA THR A 123 13.89 13.02 -2.26
C THR A 123 12.71 13.86 -2.73
N LEU A 124 13.00 14.86 -3.59
CA LEU A 124 12.03 15.33 -4.59
C LEU A 124 11.86 14.25 -5.66
N LEU A 125 11.03 13.24 -5.39
CA LEU A 125 10.60 12.28 -6.41
C LEU A 125 9.53 12.93 -7.31
N VAL A 126 10.00 13.68 -8.30
CA VAL A 126 9.18 14.08 -9.45
C VAL A 126 9.11 12.88 -10.39
N ASN A 127 8.08 12.06 -10.28
CA ASN A 127 7.83 11.05 -11.30
C ASN A 127 6.94 11.65 -12.40
N HIS A 128 7.56 12.16 -13.46
CA HIS A 128 6.85 12.73 -14.61
C HIS A 128 6.16 11.65 -15.47
N GLU A 129 6.50 10.37 -15.29
CA GLU A 129 5.91 9.23 -16.02
C GLU A 129 4.68 8.61 -15.34
N LEU A 130 4.39 8.91 -14.06
CA LEU A 130 3.15 8.45 -13.41
C LEU A 130 1.92 9.20 -13.97
N LEU A 131 2.10 10.43 -14.44
CA LEU A 131 1.00 11.27 -14.97
C LEU A 131 0.45 10.80 -16.32
N GLU A 132 1.18 10.01 -17.11
CA GLU A 132 0.70 9.62 -18.46
C GLU A 132 -0.17 8.35 -18.48
N GLY A 133 -0.35 7.67 -17.35
CA GLY A 133 -1.18 6.45 -17.26
C GLY A 133 -2.19 6.41 -16.10
N LEU A 134 -2.05 7.29 -15.11
CA LEU A 134 -2.98 7.39 -13.97
C LEU A 134 -4.27 8.15 -14.33
N ASP A 135 -4.26 9.05 -15.31
CA ASP A 135 -5.43 9.88 -15.64
C ASP A 135 -6.66 9.06 -16.06
N GLU A 136 -6.51 8.00 -16.87
CA GLU A 136 -7.67 7.22 -17.34
C GLU A 136 -8.28 6.33 -16.24
N GLU A 137 -7.46 5.65 -15.43
CA GLU A 137 -7.96 4.78 -14.36
C GLU A 137 -8.47 5.58 -13.14
N LEU A 138 -7.86 6.74 -12.82
CA LEU A 138 -8.40 7.67 -11.81
C LEU A 138 -9.67 8.37 -12.28
N ASP A 139 -9.77 8.79 -13.54
CA ASP A 139 -11.00 9.43 -14.04
C ASP A 139 -12.18 8.47 -14.01
N ASP A 140 -11.97 7.20 -14.33
CA ASP A 140 -13.02 6.19 -14.26
C ASP A 140 -13.38 5.82 -12.82
N PHE A 141 -12.43 5.86 -11.89
CA PHE A 141 -12.69 5.73 -10.45
C PHE A 141 -13.46 6.94 -9.89
N LEU A 142 -13.05 8.16 -10.23
CA LEU A 142 -13.69 9.41 -9.81
C LEU A 142 -15.09 9.58 -10.41
N LYS A 143 -15.31 9.17 -11.66
CA LYS A 143 -16.65 9.16 -12.28
C LYS A 143 -17.60 8.21 -11.56
N GLN A 144 -17.14 7.01 -11.20
CA GLN A 144 -17.96 6.04 -10.46
C GLN A 144 -18.28 6.50 -9.04
N LEU A 145 -17.44 7.33 -8.42
CA LEU A 145 -17.67 7.88 -7.08
C LEU A 145 -18.62 9.11 -7.07
N LEU A 146 -18.71 9.83 -8.19
CA LEU A 146 -19.51 11.05 -8.34
C LEU A 146 -20.89 10.82 -8.98
N GLU A 147 -21.18 9.60 -9.42
CA GLU A 147 -22.49 9.20 -9.99
C GLU A 147 -23.52 8.70 -8.94
N ASP A 148 -23.20 8.77 -7.64
CA ASP A 148 -24.14 8.66 -6.51
C ASP A 148 -24.39 10.02 -5.82
#